data_AF-A0A0M2PF47-F1
#
_entry.id   AF-A0A0M2PF47-F1
#
_cell.length_a   1.000
_cell.length_b   1.000
_cell.length_c   1.000
_cell.angle_alpha   90.00
_cell.angle_beta   90.00
_cell.angle_gamma   90.00
#
_symmetry.space_group_name_H-M   'P 1'
#
loop_
_entity.id
_entity.type
_entity.pdbx_description
1 polymer ?
#
loop_
_entity_poly.entity_id
_entity_poly.type
_entity_poly.pdbx_seq_one_letter_code
_entity_poly.pdbx_strand_id
1 'polypeptide(L)'
;MRKIIAFLFKMCLLLFLIGGTCLVLGQLAGVLFQKGELIVKSWEVFANPTFIISAIAGIFGFILGYFPKEKVAEEDVYSSDEFSEELEHVR
;
A
#
# COMPACT_ATOMS: atom_id res chain seq x y z
N MET A 1 -13.86 9.22 -15.81
CA MET A 1 -13.95 8.98 -14.35
C MET A 1 -13.05 7.85 -13.86
N ARG A 2 -13.15 6.61 -14.40
CA ARG A 2 -12.29 5.48 -13.97
C ARG A 2 -10.79 5.77 -13.99
N LYS A 3 -10.27 6.40 -15.05
CA LYS A 3 -8.85 6.82 -15.15
C LYS A 3 -8.41 7.79 -14.06
N ILE A 4 -9.28 8.71 -13.63
CA ILE A 4 -8.99 9.70 -12.58
C ILE A 4 -8.92 9.01 -11.22
N ILE A 5 -9.89 8.12 -10.94
CA ILE A 5 -9.92 7.34 -9.69
C ILE A 5 -8.72 6.38 -9.62
N ALA A 6 -8.37 5.73 -10.74
CA ALA A 6 -7.18 4.89 -10.84
C ALA A 6 -5.89 5.67 -10.59
N PHE A 7 -5.79 6.88 -11.12
CA PHE A 7 -4.66 7.77 -10.86
C PHE A 7 -4.59 8.20 -9.39
N LEU A 8 -5.71 8.63 -8.80
CA LEU A 8 -5.79 8.96 -7.37
C LEU A 8 -5.41 7.78 -6.48
N PHE A 9 -5.91 6.58 -6.79
CA PHE A 9 -5.57 5.35 -6.07
C PHE A 9 -4.06 5.07 -6.12
N LYS A 10 -3.46 5.08 -7.32
CA LYS A 10 -2.01 4.89 -7.49
C LYS A 10 -1.21 5.94 -6.72
N MET A 11 -1.63 7.21 -6.75
CA MET A 11 -0.97 8.29 -6.01
C MET A 11 -1.08 8.11 -4.50
N CYS A 12 -2.25 7.75 -3.98
CA CYS A 12 -2.43 7.45 -2.56
C CYS A 12 -1.58 6.24 -2.13
N LEU A 13 -1.54 5.17 -2.93
CA LEU A 13 -0.67 4.02 -2.65
C LEU A 13 0.81 4.40 -2.64
N LEU A 14 1.26 5.21 -3.59
CA LEU A 14 2.64 5.66 -3.64
C LEU A 14 3.00 6.48 -2.41
N LEU A 15 2.14 7.43 -2.03
CA LEU A 15 2.33 8.25 -0.83
C LEU A 15 2.29 7.41 0.46
N PHE A 16 1.38 6.45 0.55
CA PHE A 16 1.33 5.50 1.66
C PHE A 16 2.62 4.69 1.77
N LEU A 17 3.11 4.16 0.65
CA LEU A 17 4.33 3.35 0.62
C LEU A 17 5.56 4.17 1.03
N ILE A 18 5.69 5.39 0.51
CA ILE A 18 6.77 6.30 0.88
C ILE A 18 6.66 6.67 2.37
N GLY A 19 5.47 7.04 2.85
CA GLY A 19 5.24 7.39 4.25
C GLY A 19 5.55 6.25 5.22
N GLY A 20 5.06 5.05 4.91
CA GLY A 20 5.34 3.84 5.68
C GLY A 20 6.82 3.45 5.66
N THR A 21 7.48 3.58 4.51
CA THR A 21 8.93 3.32 4.39
C THR A 21 9.73 4.30 5.24
N CYS A 22 9.44 5.60 5.15
CA CYS A 22 10.09 6.62 5.97
C CYS A 22 9.86 6.39 7.48
N LEU A 23 8.66 5.97 7.87
CA LEU A 23 8.33 5.62 9.25
C LEU A 23 9.22 4.47 9.74
N VAL A 24 9.27 3.36 8.99
CA VAL A 24 10.05 2.18 9.38
C VAL A 24 11.56 2.49 9.38
N LEU A 25 12.05 3.27 8.41
CA LEU A 25 13.45 3.72 8.39
C LEU A 25 13.79 4.61 9.60
N GLY A 26 12.89 5.51 9.99
CA GLY A 26 13.05 6.35 11.18
C GLY A 26 13.08 5.53 12.47
N GLN A 27 12.21 4.52 12.57
CA GLN A 27 12.21 3.57 13.69
C GLN A 27 13.50 2.73 13.71
N LEU A 28 13.93 2.22 12.55
CA LEU A 28 15.15 1.43 12.41
C LEU A 28 16.38 2.25 12.81
N ALA A 29 16.48 3.51 12.36
CA ALA A 29 17.53 4.43 12.78
C ALA A 29 17.47 4.67 14.30
N GLY A 30 16.27 4.88 14.87
CA GLY A 30 16.10 5.02 16.31
C GLY A 30 16.61 3.82 17.10
N VAL A 31 16.40 2.61 16.61
CA VAL A 31 16.94 1.36 17.21
C VAL A 31 18.46 1.30 17.08
N LEU A 32 19.01 1.55 15.88
CA LEU A 32 20.46 1.50 15.63
C LEU A 32 21.24 2.51 16.46
N PHE A 33 20.69 3.71 16.66
CA PHE A 33 21.30 4.75 17.49
C PHE A 33 20.88 4.67 18.97
N GLN A 34 20.08 3.66 19.36
CA GLN A 34 19.49 3.51 20.70
C GLN A 34 18.78 4.77 21.22
N LYS A 35 18.20 5.56 20.33
CA LYS A 35 17.45 6.79 20.65
C LYS A 35 15.95 6.54 20.49
N GLY A 36 15.29 6.19 21.60
CA GLY A 36 13.84 6.01 21.63
C GLY A 36 13.05 7.24 21.18
N GLU A 37 13.60 8.45 21.38
CA GLU A 37 12.98 9.70 20.93
C GLU A 37 12.81 9.76 19.39
N LEU A 38 13.75 9.19 18.62
CA LEU A 38 13.65 9.14 17.16
C LEU A 38 12.53 8.20 16.71
N ILE A 39 12.31 7.12 17.45
CA ILE A 39 11.22 6.17 17.21
C ILE A 39 9.87 6.86 17.42
N VAL A 40 9.73 7.58 18.55
CA VAL A 40 8.49 8.29 18.90
C VAL A 40 8.21 9.44 17.93
N LYS A 41 9.20 10.26 17.59
CA LYS A 41 9.03 11.36 16.62
C LYS A 41 8.65 10.85 15.24
N SER A 42 9.28 9.75 14.79
CA SER A 42 8.93 9.14 13.50
C SER A 42 7.48 8.63 13.50
N TRP A 43 7.04 8.05 14.62
CA TRP A 43 5.65 7.63 14.78
C TRP A 43 4.67 8.80 14.75
N GLU A 44 4.90 9.85 15.53
CA GLU A 44 4.01 11.01 15.61
C GLU A 44 3.86 11.73 14.26
N VAL A 45 4.95 11.83 13.50
CA VAL A 45 4.96 12.54 12.21
C VAL A 45 4.35 11.69 11.09
N PHE A 46 4.71 10.39 11.00
CA PHE A 46 4.38 9.59 9.83
C PHE A 46 3.20 8.62 10.02
N ALA A 47 2.88 8.17 11.24
CA ALA A 47 1.90 7.09 11.44
C ALA A 47 0.48 7.52 11.03
N ASN A 48 0.00 8.62 11.62
CA ASN A 48 -1.34 9.15 11.33
C ASN A 48 -1.58 9.47 9.85
N PRO A 49 -0.73 10.26 9.16
CA PRO A 49 -0.98 10.55 7.75
C PRO A 49 -0.90 9.31 6.88
N THR A 50 0.03 8.39 7.16
CA THR A 50 0.18 7.14 6.40
C THR A 50 -1.08 6.27 6.53
N PHE A 51 -1.60 6.08 7.74
CA PHE A 51 -2.82 5.28 7.95
C PHE A 51 -4.06 5.90 7.30
N ILE A 52 -4.22 7.22 7.38
CA ILE A 52 -5.34 7.91 6.73
C ILE A 52 -5.26 7.75 5.21
N ILE A 53 -4.08 7.95 4.62
CA ILE A 53 -3.88 7.79 3.18
C ILE A 53 -4.13 6.33 2.76
N SER A 54 -3.72 5.36 3.56
CA SER A 54 -4.00 3.94 3.33
C SER A 54 -5.49 3.64 3.30
N ALA A 55 -6.25 4.18 4.25
CA ALA A 55 -7.69 3.98 4.33
C ALA A 55 -8.39 4.58 3.10
N ILE A 56 -7.99 5.80 2.71
CA ILE A 56 -8.50 6.47 1.51
C ILE A 56 -8.15 5.68 0.24
N ALA A 57 -6.93 5.16 0.15
CA ALA A 57 -6.52 4.30 -0.95
C ALA A 57 -7.41 3.05 -1.02
N GLY A 58 -7.66 2.38 0.11
CA GLY A 58 -8.57 1.23 0.18
C GLY A 58 -9.97 1.54 -0.35
N ILE A 59 -10.54 2.69 0.02
CA ILE A 59 -11.84 3.15 -0.49
C ILE A 59 -11.79 3.35 -2.01
N PHE A 60 -10.76 4.02 -2.55
CA PHE A 60 -10.63 4.20 -3.99
C PHE A 60 -10.43 2.88 -4.74
N GLY A 61 -9.67 1.94 -4.17
CA GLY A 61 -9.50 0.60 -4.72
C GLY A 61 -10.83 -0.17 -4.76
N PHE A 62 -11.62 -0.10 -3.69
CA PHE A 62 -12.95 -0.71 -3.64
C PHE A 62 -13.90 -0.09 -4.67
N ILE A 63 -13.93 1.24 -4.78
CA ILE A 63 -14.74 1.96 -5.78
C ILE A 63 -14.32 1.56 -7.19
N LEU A 64 -13.01 1.43 -7.47
CA LEU A 64 -12.50 0.95 -8.76
C LEU A 64 -12.95 -0.47 -9.08
N GLY A 65 -13.08 -1.34 -8.08
CA GLY A 65 -13.60 -2.70 -8.22
C GLY A 65 -15.09 -2.74 -8.60
N TYR A 66 -15.87 -1.74 -8.18
CA TYR A 66 -17.28 -1.61 -8.57
C TYR A 66 -17.49 -1.19 -10.03
N PHE A 67 -16.50 -0.55 -10.66
CA PHE A 67 -16.57 -0.25 -12.09
C PHE A 67 -16.18 -1.51 -12.87
N PRO A 68 -17.10 -2.12 -13.65
CA PRO A 68 -16.80 -3.34 -14.37
C PRO A 68 -15.56 -3.14 -15.25
N LYS A 69 -14.64 -4.09 -15.15
CA LYS A 69 -13.41 -4.17 -15.92
C LYS A 69 -13.82 -4.33 -17.39
N GLU A 70 -14.01 -3.24 -18.12
CA GLU A 70 -13.94 -3.32 -19.57
C GLU A 70 -12.57 -3.93 -19.88
N LYS A 71 -12.59 -5.10 -20.52
CA LYS A 71 -11.42 -5.93 -20.77
C LYS A 71 -10.40 -5.10 -21.53
N VAL A 72 -9.46 -4.52 -20.82
CA VAL A 72 -8.25 -3.96 -21.40
C VAL A 72 -7.12 -4.77 -20.80
N ALA A 73 -6.45 -5.45 -21.74
CA ALA A 73 -5.28 -6.28 -21.61
C ALA A 73 -4.32 -5.79 -20.52
N GLU A 74 -3.87 -6.74 -19.72
CA GLU A 74 -2.48 -6.93 -19.28
C GLU A 74 -1.71 -5.65 -18.96
N GLU A 75 -1.68 -5.28 -17.68
CA GLU A 75 -0.48 -4.70 -17.06
C GLU A 75 -0.30 -5.38 -15.70
N ASP A 76 0.75 -6.20 -15.65
CA ASP A 76 1.23 -7.01 -14.55
C ASP A 76 1.38 -6.23 -13.23
N VAL A 77 0.59 -6.58 -12.20
CA VAL A 77 0.96 -6.38 -10.79
C VAL A 77 0.52 -7.61 -10.00
N TYR A 78 1.53 -8.43 -9.71
CA TYR A 78 1.62 -9.65 -8.91
C TYR A 78 0.77 -9.65 -7.62
N SER A 79 -0.08 -10.67 -7.45
CA SER A 79 -0.59 -11.14 -6.15
C SER A 79 -1.05 -12.60 -6.25
N SER A 80 -0.09 -13.51 -6.05
CA SER A 80 -0.09 -14.67 -5.15
C SER A 80 -1.28 -15.65 -5.03
N ASP A 81 -2.35 -15.55 -5.81
CA ASP A 81 -3.50 -16.46 -5.65
C ASP A 81 -3.39 -17.75 -6.50
N GLU A 82 -2.62 -17.75 -7.60
CA GLU A 82 -2.54 -18.92 -8.51
C GLU A 82 -1.62 -20.07 -8.03
N PHE A 83 -0.69 -19.83 -7.11
CA PHE A 83 0.25 -20.90 -6.69
C PHE A 83 -0.39 -21.94 -5.75
N SER A 84 -1.54 -21.62 -5.14
CA SER A 84 -2.21 -22.50 -4.19
C SER A 84 -3.08 -23.56 -4.88
N GLU A 85 -3.71 -23.22 -6.02
CA GLU A 85 -4.58 -24.14 -6.76
C GLU A 85 -3.80 -25.19 -7.57
N GLU A 86 -2.59 -24.86 -8.07
CA GLU A 86 -1.82 -25.80 -8.89
C GLU A 86 -1.26 -26.99 -8.07
N LEU A 87 -1.03 -26.80 -6.76
CA LEU A 87 -0.52 -27.85 -5.88
C LEU A 87 -1.59 -28.84 -5.39
N GLU A 88 -2.87 -28.43 -5.37
CA GLU A 88 -3.96 -29.33 -4.98
C GLU A 88 -4.36 -30.28 -6.13
N HIS A 89 -4.15 -29.86 -7.38
CA HIS A 89 -4.50 -30.67 -8.56
C HIS A 89 -3.42 -31.70 -8.95
N VAL A 90 -2.23 -31.66 -8.32
CA VAL A 90 -1.10 -32.55 -8.60
C VAL A 90 -0.92 -33.64 -7.53
N ARG A 91 -1.81 -33.73 -6.53
CA ARG A 91 -1.77 -34.77 -5.50
C ARG A 91 -2.74 -35.93 -5.75
#